data_AF-A0A923WUN6-F1
#
_entry.id   AF-A0A923WUN6-F1
#
_cell.length_a   1.000
_cell.length_b   1.000
_cell.length_c   1.000
_cell.angle_alpha   90.00
_cell.angle_beta   90.00
_cell.angle_gamma   90.00
#
_symmetry.space_group_name_H-M   'P 1'
#
loop_
_entity.id
_entity.type
_entity.pdbx_description
1 polymer ?
#
loop_
_entity_poly.entity_id
_entity_poly.type
_entity_poly.pdbx_seq_one_letter_code
_entity_poly.pdbx_strand_id
1 'polypeptide(L)'
;MKNTNIKIMIITLGLFSLMGCKPPAKEGARAYTTTTRNDLVNGNGNGSIFQGQCPSGQSTIGTIYDASSNFSPTFEQNIKGFLSATTAPSDVGTISSASNDVSTGVRFQVAIKLDQSGQVVLASSKVSIKVYDSYFLNQGFDPITVAINTASAGQFNLQTGAGSVSFKDNYGEVRFEGKVVNGYLVGNASYTNYATVVTNASPSTGPLGQFAVLTCAAIQ
;
A
#
# COMPACT_ATOMS: atom_id res chain seq x y z
N MET A 1 39.09 -69.47 -20.15
CA MET A 1 38.01 -69.54 -21.16
C MET A 1 36.86 -68.65 -20.69
N LYS A 2 36.37 -67.82 -21.60
CA LYS A 2 35.32 -66.81 -21.37
C LYS A 2 34.00 -67.49 -20.98
N ASN A 3 33.24 -66.90 -20.06
CA ASN A 3 31.80 -66.83 -20.21
C ASN A 3 31.23 -65.59 -19.51
N THR A 4 30.88 -64.64 -20.37
CA THR A 4 30.11 -63.43 -20.17
C THR A 4 28.71 -63.79 -19.69
N ASN A 5 28.18 -63.14 -18.66
CA ASN A 5 26.74 -62.92 -18.55
C ASN A 5 26.47 -61.54 -17.97
N ILE A 6 26.00 -60.70 -18.87
CA ILE A 6 25.53 -59.33 -18.69
C ILE A 6 24.27 -59.38 -17.82
N LYS A 7 24.28 -58.64 -16.70
CA LYS A 7 23.04 -58.26 -16.01
C LYS A 7 22.94 -56.74 -15.97
N ILE A 8 22.03 -56.28 -16.81
CA ILE A 8 21.44 -54.95 -16.88
C ILE A 8 20.89 -54.58 -15.50
N MET A 9 21.29 -53.44 -14.94
CA MET A 9 20.54 -52.83 -13.84
C MET A 9 20.63 -51.29 -13.89
N ILE A 10 19.72 -50.74 -14.68
CA ILE A 10 18.88 -49.55 -14.44
C ILE A 10 19.56 -48.41 -13.67
N ILE A 11 20.03 -47.41 -14.43
CA ILE A 11 20.31 -46.05 -13.96
C ILE A 11 18.96 -45.44 -13.56
N THR A 12 18.73 -45.31 -12.25
CA THR A 12 17.55 -44.62 -11.72
C THR A 12 17.88 -43.14 -11.66
N LEU A 13 17.48 -42.42 -12.71
CA LEU A 13 17.56 -40.97 -12.79
C LEU A 13 16.51 -40.38 -11.83
N GLY A 14 16.94 -40.06 -10.61
CA GLY A 14 16.11 -39.35 -9.63
C GLY A 14 15.90 -37.91 -10.06
N LEU A 15 14.92 -37.67 -10.94
CA LEU A 15 14.30 -36.36 -11.07
C LEU A 15 13.57 -36.07 -9.75
N PHE A 16 14.23 -35.37 -8.83
CA PHE A 16 13.51 -34.60 -7.83
C PHE A 16 12.77 -33.49 -8.57
N SER A 17 11.51 -33.77 -8.93
CA SER A 17 10.52 -32.75 -9.16
C SER A 17 10.47 -31.89 -7.90
N LEU A 18 11.09 -30.71 -7.98
CA LEU A 18 10.79 -29.61 -7.09
C LEU A 18 9.29 -29.36 -7.25
N MET A 19 8.50 -29.97 -6.37
CA MET A 19 7.16 -29.52 -6.07
C MET A 19 7.34 -28.12 -5.48
N GLY A 20 7.45 -27.13 -6.35
CA GLY A 20 7.03 -25.79 -6.02
C GLY A 20 5.56 -25.93 -5.63
N CYS A 21 5.30 -26.02 -4.32
CA CYS A 21 4.00 -25.66 -3.78
C CYS A 21 3.78 -24.20 -4.14
N LYS A 22 3.29 -23.95 -5.35
CA LYS A 22 2.53 -22.74 -5.62
C LYS A 22 1.27 -22.93 -4.77
N PRO A 23 1.04 -22.13 -3.70
CA PRO A 23 -0.25 -22.20 -3.04
C PRO A 23 -1.30 -21.98 -4.13
N PRO A 24 -2.37 -22.79 -4.16
CA PRO A 24 -3.46 -22.56 -5.10
C PRO A 24 -3.88 -21.10 -4.93
N ALA A 25 -3.77 -20.33 -6.02
CA ALA A 25 -4.38 -19.02 -6.07
C ALA A 25 -5.87 -19.26 -5.81
N LYS A 26 -6.34 -18.86 -4.62
CA LYS A 26 -7.77 -18.89 -4.35
C LYS A 26 -8.41 -17.96 -5.36
N GLU A 27 -9.17 -18.55 -6.28
CA GLU A 27 -10.14 -17.84 -7.09
C GLU A 27 -11.02 -16.97 -6.17
N GLY A 28 -11.11 -15.68 -6.45
CA GLY A 28 -12.19 -14.79 -6.01
C GLY A 28 -12.35 -14.48 -4.51
N ALA A 29 -11.45 -14.90 -3.64
CA ALA A 29 -11.56 -14.55 -2.23
C ALA A 29 -10.90 -13.18 -1.99
N ARG A 30 -11.72 -12.13 -1.90
CA ARG A 30 -11.40 -10.95 -1.08
C ARG A 30 -10.67 -11.44 0.16
N ALA A 31 -9.37 -11.18 0.25
CA ALA A 31 -8.59 -11.66 1.37
C ALA A 31 -9.14 -10.97 2.62
N TYR A 32 -9.90 -11.72 3.42
CA TYR A 32 -10.25 -11.36 4.79
C TYR A 32 -8.93 -11.06 5.51
N THR A 33 -8.59 -9.78 5.60
CA THR A 33 -7.47 -9.32 6.41
C THR A 33 -8.04 -8.99 7.79
N THR A 34 -8.22 -10.02 8.61
CA THR A 34 -8.68 -9.91 10.01
C THR A 34 -7.63 -9.33 10.96
N THR A 35 -6.81 -8.39 10.50
CA THR A 35 -5.87 -7.67 11.37
C THR A 35 -6.11 -6.19 11.28
N THR A 36 -7.15 -5.74 11.97
CA THR A 36 -7.20 -4.38 12.52
C THR A 36 -6.04 -4.26 13.51
N ARG A 37 -4.97 -3.55 13.15
CA ARG A 37 -3.89 -3.20 14.09
C ARG A 37 -4.02 -1.73 14.44
N ASN A 38 -4.35 -1.47 15.71
CA ASN A 38 -4.33 -0.15 16.32
C ASN A 38 -2.89 0.20 16.66
N ASP A 39 -2.28 1.05 15.84
CA ASP A 39 -0.85 1.30 15.89
C ASP A 39 -0.61 2.81 16.03
N LEU A 40 -0.78 3.32 17.26
CA LEU A 40 -0.28 4.63 17.70
C LEU A 40 1.24 4.51 17.93
N VAL A 41 2.07 5.18 17.15
CA VAL A 41 3.49 5.45 17.49
C VAL A 41 3.57 6.85 18.12
N ASN A 42 4.39 6.95 19.16
CA ASN A 42 4.62 8.19 19.88
C ASN A 42 5.75 8.95 19.18
N GLY A 43 5.43 9.99 18.41
CA GLY A 43 6.42 10.84 17.75
C GLY A 43 6.66 12.13 18.51
N ASN A 44 7.62 12.13 19.43
CA ASN A 44 8.18 13.37 19.99
C ASN A 44 9.64 13.49 19.55
N GLY A 45 9.89 14.32 18.52
CA GLY A 45 11.22 14.71 18.08
C GLY A 45 11.26 16.21 17.83
N ASN A 46 12.05 16.94 18.62
CA ASN A 46 12.30 18.38 18.43
C ASN A 46 12.91 18.62 17.04
N GLY A 47 12.25 19.44 16.22
CA GLY A 47 12.66 19.77 14.84
C GLY A 47 11.68 19.35 13.74
N SER A 48 10.51 18.81 14.11
CA SER A 48 9.55 18.27 13.16
C SER A 48 8.64 19.34 12.52
N ILE A 49 8.52 19.32 11.19
CA ILE A 49 7.45 20.04 10.45
C ILE A 49 6.05 19.43 10.68
N PHE A 50 6.01 18.22 11.25
CA PHE A 50 4.79 17.55 11.65
C PHE A 50 4.50 17.79 13.14
N GLN A 51 3.22 17.95 13.49
CA GLN A 51 2.81 18.22 14.86
C GLN A 51 2.68 16.91 15.66
N GLY A 52 3.05 16.90 16.93
CA GLY A 52 3.12 15.66 17.72
C GLY A 52 1.76 15.07 18.16
N GLN A 53 0.69 15.88 18.18
CA GLN A 53 -0.66 15.44 18.57
C GLN A 53 -1.74 16.26 17.86
N CYS A 54 -2.81 15.60 17.38
CA CYS A 54 -3.98 16.30 16.85
C CYS A 54 -4.88 16.85 17.97
N PRO A 55 -5.45 18.05 17.80
CA PRO A 55 -6.49 18.55 18.69
C PRO A 55 -7.68 17.59 18.77
N SER A 56 -8.35 17.54 19.94
CA SER A 56 -9.54 16.72 20.14
C SER A 56 -10.61 17.00 19.07
N GLY A 57 -11.15 15.95 18.47
CA GLY A 57 -12.20 16.02 17.44
C GLY A 57 -11.69 16.18 16.00
N GLN A 58 -10.38 16.29 15.78
CA GLN A 58 -9.79 16.30 14.43
C GLN A 58 -9.58 14.87 13.92
N SER A 59 -9.94 14.61 12.66
CA SER A 59 -9.73 13.31 12.02
C SER A 59 -8.25 13.07 11.77
N THR A 60 -7.73 11.92 12.21
CA THR A 60 -6.36 11.48 11.91
C THR A 60 -6.25 10.68 10.61
N ILE A 61 -7.32 10.65 9.82
CA ILE A 61 -7.42 9.87 8.60
C ILE A 61 -7.20 10.80 7.40
N GLY A 62 -6.21 10.48 6.58
CA GLY A 62 -5.99 11.11 5.29
C GLY A 62 -6.85 10.51 4.19
N THR A 63 -7.01 11.24 3.09
CA THR A 63 -7.75 10.80 1.90
C THR A 63 -6.87 10.87 0.67
N ILE A 64 -6.99 9.87 -0.21
CA ILE A 64 -6.44 9.91 -1.59
C ILE A 64 -7.63 10.08 -2.54
N TYR A 65 -7.56 11.05 -3.44
CA TYR A 65 -8.68 11.48 -4.28
C TYR A 65 -8.20 12.01 -5.65
N ASP A 66 -9.14 12.23 -6.56
CA ASP A 66 -8.92 12.95 -7.82
C ASP A 66 -9.81 14.22 -7.78
N ALA A 67 -9.25 15.38 -8.12
CA ALA A 67 -9.97 16.65 -8.07
C ALA A 67 -11.12 16.72 -9.09
N SER A 68 -11.16 15.81 -10.06
CA SER A 68 -12.17 15.74 -11.10
C SER A 68 -13.36 14.85 -10.69
N SER A 69 -14.40 15.48 -10.12
CA SER A 69 -15.74 14.89 -9.88
C SER A 69 -15.84 13.74 -8.84
N ASN A 70 -17.08 13.36 -8.51
CA ASN A 70 -17.37 12.24 -7.59
C ASN A 70 -16.95 10.87 -8.14
N PHE A 71 -16.76 10.75 -9.45
CA PHE A 71 -16.36 9.50 -10.08
C PHE A 71 -15.43 9.75 -11.28
N SER A 72 -14.17 9.41 -11.12
CA SER A 72 -13.16 9.40 -12.18
C SER A 72 -12.83 7.94 -12.55
N PRO A 73 -13.20 7.47 -13.75
CA PRO A 73 -12.86 6.13 -14.20
C PRO A 73 -11.34 5.86 -14.17
N THR A 74 -10.55 6.89 -14.48
CA THR A 74 -9.09 6.82 -14.43
C THR A 74 -8.60 6.61 -12.99
N PHE A 75 -9.15 7.34 -12.03
CA PHE A 75 -8.85 7.14 -10.61
C PHE A 75 -9.17 5.71 -10.17
N GLU A 76 -10.38 5.22 -10.46
CA GLU A 76 -10.76 3.85 -10.11
C GLU A 76 -9.83 2.81 -10.74
N GLN A 77 -9.50 2.95 -12.02
CA GLN A 77 -8.57 2.06 -12.71
C GLN A 77 -7.18 2.08 -12.05
N ASN A 78 -6.70 3.24 -11.64
CA ASN A 78 -5.42 3.36 -10.94
C ASN A 78 -5.45 2.65 -9.58
N ILE A 79 -6.53 2.80 -8.79
CA ILE A 79 -6.67 2.10 -7.51
C ILE A 79 -6.77 0.57 -7.72
N LYS A 80 -7.50 0.12 -8.74
CA LYS A 80 -7.54 -1.31 -9.11
C LYS A 80 -6.18 -1.82 -9.57
N GLY A 81 -5.44 -1.02 -10.32
CA GLY A 81 -4.06 -1.29 -10.70
C GLY A 81 -3.14 -1.42 -9.49
N PHE A 82 -3.29 -0.54 -8.49
CA PHE A 82 -2.58 -0.62 -7.22
C PHE A 82 -2.88 -1.92 -6.47
N LEU A 83 -4.15 -2.28 -6.34
CA LEU A 83 -4.56 -3.51 -5.65
C LEU A 83 -4.20 -4.80 -6.41
N SER A 84 -3.89 -4.71 -7.71
CA SER A 84 -3.62 -5.88 -8.57
C SER A 84 -2.49 -6.80 -8.11
N ALA A 85 -1.61 -6.33 -7.21
CA ALA A 85 -0.58 -7.17 -6.61
C ALA A 85 -1.14 -8.28 -5.71
N THR A 86 -2.33 -8.09 -5.13
CA THR A 86 -2.93 -9.01 -4.16
C THR A 86 -4.42 -9.29 -4.39
N THR A 87 -5.11 -8.45 -5.16
CA THR A 87 -6.56 -8.54 -5.42
C THR A 87 -6.83 -8.39 -6.91
N ALA A 88 -7.62 -9.28 -7.50
CA ALA A 88 -7.97 -9.16 -8.91
C ALA A 88 -8.87 -7.92 -9.13
N PRO A 89 -8.64 -7.11 -10.17
CA PRO A 89 -9.48 -5.93 -10.45
C PRO A 89 -10.98 -6.20 -10.57
N SER A 90 -11.38 -7.42 -10.95
CA SER A 90 -12.78 -7.88 -11.02
C SER A 90 -13.45 -7.99 -9.65
N ASP A 91 -12.67 -8.16 -8.59
CA ASP A 91 -13.15 -8.39 -7.22
C ASP A 91 -13.29 -7.07 -6.44
N VAL A 92 -12.96 -5.96 -7.10
CA VAL A 92 -13.04 -4.59 -6.60
C VAL A 92 -14.22 -3.90 -7.26
N GLY A 93 -15.16 -3.45 -6.43
CA GLY A 93 -16.34 -2.69 -6.83
C GLY A 93 -15.99 -1.28 -7.32
N THR A 94 -16.97 -0.41 -7.31
CA THR A 94 -16.81 0.99 -7.71
C THR A 94 -16.19 1.81 -6.58
N ILE A 95 -15.27 2.72 -6.90
CA ILE A 95 -14.55 3.54 -5.91
C ILE A 95 -14.72 5.01 -6.26
N SER A 96 -15.28 5.80 -5.33
CA SER A 96 -15.40 7.24 -5.48
C SER A 96 -14.04 7.93 -5.52
N SER A 97 -13.93 8.91 -6.40
CA SER A 97 -12.76 9.79 -6.49
C SER A 97 -12.89 11.06 -5.65
N ALA A 98 -14.05 11.31 -5.04
CA ALA A 98 -14.27 12.51 -4.24
C ALA A 98 -13.55 12.44 -2.87
N SER A 99 -12.98 13.58 -2.46
CA SER A 99 -12.28 13.70 -1.18
C SER A 99 -13.21 13.61 0.04
N ASN A 100 -14.51 13.85 -0.14
CA ASN A 100 -15.52 13.94 0.90
C ASN A 100 -16.64 12.88 0.81
N ASP A 101 -16.52 11.89 -0.09
CA ASP A 101 -17.50 10.80 -0.17
C ASP A 101 -17.38 9.89 1.06
N VAL A 102 -18.43 9.80 1.87
CA VAL A 102 -18.44 9.01 3.11
C VAL A 102 -18.77 7.52 2.90
N SER A 103 -19.16 7.13 1.70
CA SER A 103 -19.65 5.77 1.38
C SER A 103 -18.57 4.90 0.75
N THR A 104 -17.78 5.47 -0.18
CA THR A 104 -16.67 4.79 -0.86
C THR A 104 -15.48 5.73 -1.03
N GLY A 105 -14.32 5.18 -1.40
CA GLY A 105 -13.11 5.94 -1.67
C GLY A 105 -11.88 5.36 -0.97
N VAL A 106 -10.79 6.13 -1.02
CA VAL A 106 -9.50 5.70 -0.45
C VAL A 106 -9.17 6.54 0.77
N ARG A 107 -8.89 5.86 1.89
CA ARG A 107 -8.46 6.47 3.15
C ARG A 107 -7.13 5.92 3.56
N PHE A 108 -6.33 6.71 4.27
CA PHE A 108 -5.06 6.22 4.75
C PHE A 108 -4.68 6.81 6.11
N GLN A 109 -3.83 6.09 6.80
CA GLN A 109 -3.11 6.54 7.99
C GLN A 109 -1.62 6.42 7.67
N VAL A 110 -0.84 7.41 8.09
CA VAL A 110 0.60 7.41 7.86
C VAL A 110 1.30 7.92 9.11
N ALA A 111 2.41 7.29 9.46
CA ALA A 111 3.35 7.77 10.44
C ALA A 111 4.67 8.05 9.71
N ILE A 112 5.13 9.29 9.74
CA ILE A 112 6.37 9.76 9.13
C ILE A 112 7.20 10.41 10.23
N LYS A 113 8.21 9.68 10.69
CA LYS A 113 9.18 10.21 11.66
C LYS A 113 10.37 10.79 10.90
N LEU A 114 10.74 12.02 11.23
CA LEU A 114 11.95 12.67 10.69
C LEU A 114 13.05 12.75 11.74
N ASP A 115 14.30 12.73 11.29
CA ASP A 115 15.44 13.16 12.10
C ASP A 115 15.67 14.68 12.02
N GLN A 116 16.69 15.18 12.71
CA GLN A 116 17.00 16.61 12.78
C GLN A 116 17.44 17.21 11.44
N SER A 117 17.83 16.38 10.47
CA SER A 117 18.21 16.80 9.11
C SER A 117 17.05 16.72 8.11
N GLY A 118 15.88 16.27 8.57
CA GLY A 118 14.70 16.07 7.72
C GLY A 118 14.69 14.74 6.99
N GLN A 119 15.59 13.80 7.31
CA GLN A 119 15.57 12.45 6.74
C GLN A 119 14.48 11.62 7.41
N VAL A 120 13.79 10.77 6.64
CA VAL A 120 12.80 9.84 7.19
C VAL A 120 13.50 8.73 7.99
N VAL A 121 13.11 8.57 9.25
CA VAL A 121 13.50 7.46 10.11
C VAL A 121 12.72 6.23 9.68
N LEU A 122 13.34 5.44 8.79
CA LEU A 122 12.70 4.37 8.03
C LEU A 122 11.94 3.35 8.88
N ALA A 123 12.58 2.84 9.94
CA ALA A 123 12.02 1.82 10.82
C ALA A 123 10.87 2.32 11.72
N SER A 124 10.71 3.64 11.84
CA SER A 124 9.64 4.26 12.64
C SER A 124 8.56 4.89 11.77
N SER A 125 8.63 4.71 10.45
CA SER A 125 7.66 5.28 9.52
C SER A 125 6.88 4.17 8.85
N LYS A 126 5.54 4.27 8.81
CA LYS A 126 4.64 3.24 8.28
C LYS A 126 3.41 3.86 7.63
N VAL A 127 2.71 3.09 6.81
CA VAL A 127 1.47 3.51 6.15
C VAL A 127 0.44 2.39 6.13
N SER A 128 -0.83 2.73 6.28
CA SER A 128 -1.98 1.84 6.08
C SER A 128 -2.99 2.53 5.17
N ILE A 129 -3.23 1.97 3.99
CA ILE A 129 -4.20 2.44 3.01
C ILE A 129 -5.40 1.49 3.01
N LYS A 130 -6.60 2.03 3.13
CA LYS A 130 -7.88 1.32 3.11
C LYS A 130 -8.71 1.78 1.93
N VAL A 131 -9.15 0.84 1.11
CA VAL A 131 -10.03 1.08 -0.03
C VAL A 131 -11.43 0.60 0.31
N TYR A 132 -12.37 1.54 0.35
CA TYR A 132 -13.80 1.30 0.53
C TYR A 132 -14.44 1.35 -0.85
N ASP A 133 -14.96 0.22 -1.33
CA ASP A 133 -15.65 0.13 -2.61
C ASP A 133 -17.14 -0.14 -2.42
N SER A 134 -17.90 -0.24 -3.51
CA SER A 134 -19.35 -0.48 -3.39
C SER A 134 -19.75 -1.83 -2.79
N TYR A 135 -18.86 -2.83 -2.74
CA TYR A 135 -19.18 -4.07 -2.03
C TYR A 135 -19.02 -3.93 -0.51
N PHE A 136 -18.15 -3.04 -0.02
CA PHE A 136 -18.17 -2.63 1.40
C PHE A 136 -19.56 -2.10 1.79
N LEU A 137 -20.11 -1.17 1.00
CA LEU A 137 -21.41 -0.55 1.27
C LEU A 137 -22.59 -1.53 1.14
N ASN A 138 -22.63 -2.29 0.05
CA ASN A 138 -23.82 -3.08 -0.32
C ASN A 138 -23.83 -4.49 0.27
N GLN A 139 -22.66 -5.03 0.65
CA GLN A 139 -22.52 -6.40 1.14
C GLN A 139 -21.91 -6.48 2.54
N GLY A 140 -21.59 -5.34 3.16
CA GLY A 140 -21.05 -5.29 4.53
C GLY A 140 -19.66 -5.91 4.67
N PHE A 141 -18.91 -6.01 3.57
CA PHE A 141 -17.54 -6.53 3.60
C PHE A 141 -16.57 -5.53 4.21
N ASP A 142 -15.44 -6.03 4.73
CA ASP A 142 -14.34 -5.19 5.19
C ASP A 142 -13.66 -4.42 4.02
N PRO A 143 -13.08 -3.23 4.30
CA PRO A 143 -12.29 -2.52 3.30
C PRO A 143 -11.01 -3.28 2.95
N ILE A 144 -10.58 -3.16 1.68
CA ILE A 144 -9.33 -3.76 1.22
C ILE A 144 -8.17 -2.96 1.82
N THR A 145 -7.31 -3.61 2.59
CA THR A 145 -6.24 -2.94 3.36
C THR A 145 -4.86 -3.29 2.80
N VAL A 146 -4.05 -2.26 2.53
CA VAL A 146 -2.63 -2.36 2.21
C VAL A 146 -1.84 -1.67 3.31
N ALA A 147 -1.07 -2.43 4.09
CA ALA A 147 -0.29 -1.92 5.21
C ALA A 147 1.19 -2.24 5.04
N ILE A 148 2.03 -1.21 5.09
CA ILE A 148 3.48 -1.31 4.97
C ILE A 148 4.11 -0.73 6.25
N ASN A 149 4.83 -1.57 6.98
CA ASN A 149 5.27 -1.25 8.34
C ASN A 149 6.60 -0.49 8.42
N THR A 150 7.26 -0.24 7.29
CA THR A 150 8.53 0.48 7.21
C THR A 150 8.60 1.32 5.95
N ALA A 151 9.13 2.54 6.06
CA ALA A 151 9.52 3.31 4.89
C ALA A 151 10.81 2.72 4.27
N SER A 152 10.99 2.88 2.96
CA SER A 152 12.20 2.50 2.23
C SER A 152 13.13 3.68 1.96
N ALA A 153 12.58 4.88 1.83
CA ALA A 153 13.31 6.11 1.62
C ALA A 153 12.44 7.32 1.97
N GLY A 154 13.07 8.47 2.20
CA GLY A 154 12.35 9.73 2.26
C GLY A 154 13.16 10.86 2.87
N GLN A 155 12.79 12.08 2.51
CA GLN A 155 13.38 13.31 3.01
C GLN A 155 12.37 14.44 2.88
N PHE A 156 12.35 15.32 3.88
CA PHE A 156 11.62 16.58 3.86
C PHE A 156 12.56 17.74 4.17
N ASN A 157 12.44 18.80 3.40
CA ASN A 157 13.10 20.07 3.68
C ASN A 157 12.37 20.75 4.84
N LEU A 158 13.03 20.89 5.99
CA LEU A 158 12.41 21.39 7.22
C LEU A 158 12.01 22.87 7.15
N GLN A 159 12.58 23.65 6.24
CA GLN A 159 12.28 25.07 6.06
C GLN A 159 11.04 25.29 5.17
N THR A 160 10.94 24.53 4.10
CA THR A 160 9.87 24.66 3.09
C THR A 160 8.73 23.68 3.32
N GLY A 161 8.95 22.61 4.09
CA GLY A 161 8.01 21.52 4.32
C GLY A 161 7.83 20.58 3.13
N ALA A 162 8.54 20.79 2.01
CA ALA A 162 8.44 19.97 0.80
C ALA A 162 9.31 18.71 0.92
N GLY A 163 8.84 17.58 0.39
CA GLY A 163 9.56 16.33 0.48
C GLY A 163 8.81 15.13 -0.07
N SER A 164 9.36 13.95 0.18
CA SER A 164 8.73 12.69 -0.18
C SER A 164 9.07 11.57 0.80
N VAL A 165 8.23 10.56 0.83
CA VAL A 165 8.45 9.29 1.54
C VAL A 165 7.96 8.14 0.67
N SER A 166 8.75 7.07 0.60
CA SER A 166 8.39 5.81 -0.04
C SER A 166 8.24 4.73 1.02
N PHE A 167 7.21 3.90 0.87
CA PHE A 167 6.96 2.70 1.67
C PHE A 167 6.99 1.49 0.74
N LYS A 168 7.75 0.46 1.09
CA LYS A 168 7.95 -0.71 0.24
C LYS A 168 7.77 -2.00 1.02
N ASP A 169 7.17 -2.99 0.37
CA ASP A 169 7.11 -4.37 0.81
C ASP A 169 7.48 -5.33 -0.33
N ASN A 170 7.10 -6.61 -0.20
CA ASN A 170 7.37 -7.64 -1.22
C ASN A 170 6.47 -7.52 -2.46
N TYR A 171 5.34 -6.81 -2.36
CA TYR A 171 4.33 -6.70 -3.42
C TYR A 171 4.49 -5.41 -4.21
N GLY A 172 5.01 -4.36 -3.61
CA GLY A 172 5.23 -3.09 -4.30
C GLY A 172 5.79 -1.99 -3.42
N GLU A 173 5.68 -0.78 -3.95
CA GLU A 173 6.06 0.48 -3.32
C GLU A 173 4.93 1.49 -3.49
N VAL A 174 4.66 2.26 -2.43
CA VAL A 174 3.80 3.45 -2.46
C VAL A 174 4.65 4.65 -2.10
N ARG A 175 4.59 5.70 -2.91
CA ARG A 175 5.32 6.94 -2.70
C ARG A 175 4.35 8.10 -2.50
N PHE A 176 4.60 8.89 -1.47
CA PHE A 176 3.93 10.16 -1.21
C PHE A 176 4.94 11.28 -1.47
N GLU A 177 4.61 12.19 -2.36
CA GLU A 177 5.39 13.39 -2.65
C GLU A 177 4.53 14.62 -2.43
N GLY A 178 4.98 15.54 -1.59
CA GLY A 178 4.12 16.62 -1.14
C GLY A 178 4.82 17.69 -0.33
N LYS A 179 4.00 18.56 0.27
CA LYS A 179 4.45 19.70 1.05
C LYS A 179 3.55 19.93 2.25
N VAL A 180 4.14 20.33 3.36
CA VAL A 180 3.41 20.85 4.52
C VAL A 180 2.94 22.27 4.24
N VAL A 181 1.63 22.48 4.20
CA VAL A 181 0.97 23.77 3.98
C VAL A 181 -0.24 23.88 4.91
N ASN A 182 -0.36 24.97 5.66
CA ASN A 182 -1.50 25.26 6.53
C ASN A 182 -1.88 24.12 7.50
N GLY A 183 -0.89 23.39 8.03
CA GLY A 183 -1.13 22.26 8.95
C GLY A 183 -1.55 20.95 8.28
N TYR A 184 -1.47 20.86 6.96
CA TYR A 184 -1.69 19.63 6.19
C TYR A 184 -0.43 19.23 5.43
N LEU A 185 -0.17 17.93 5.35
CA LEU A 185 0.67 17.37 4.33
C LEU A 185 -0.21 17.06 3.11
N VAL A 186 0.05 17.74 2.00
CA VAL A 186 -0.71 17.61 0.75
C VAL A 186 0.22 17.32 -0.41
N GLY A 187 -0.24 16.57 -1.40
CA GLY A 187 0.59 16.23 -2.56
C GLY A 187 -0.01 15.16 -3.45
N ASN A 188 0.86 14.40 -4.12
CA ASN A 188 0.48 13.29 -4.99
C ASN A 188 1.01 11.97 -4.42
N ALA A 189 0.20 10.93 -4.52
CA ALA A 189 0.58 9.56 -4.21
C ALA A 189 0.71 8.74 -5.50
N SER A 190 1.69 7.84 -5.55
CA SER A 190 1.90 6.91 -6.66
C SER A 190 2.26 5.52 -6.15
N TYR A 191 2.17 4.52 -7.02
CA TYR A 191 2.50 3.14 -6.70
C TYR A 191 3.29 2.46 -7.80
N THR A 192 4.05 1.43 -7.40
CA THR A 192 4.71 0.48 -8.30
C THR A 192 4.53 -0.92 -7.73
N ASN A 193 3.85 -1.79 -8.44
CA ASN A 193 3.74 -3.20 -8.08
C ASN A 193 4.92 -3.98 -8.64
N TYR A 194 5.38 -4.98 -7.88
CA TYR A 194 6.42 -5.93 -8.30
C TYR A 194 5.84 -7.31 -8.66
N ALA A 195 4.57 -7.55 -8.30
CA ALA A 195 3.82 -8.75 -8.60
C ALA A 195 2.40 -8.40 -9.07
N THR A 196 1.70 -9.38 -9.64
CA THR A 196 0.28 -9.29 -9.96
C THR A 196 -0.40 -10.64 -9.79
N VAL A 197 -1.65 -10.64 -9.30
CA VAL A 197 -2.50 -11.85 -9.24
C VAL A 197 -3.23 -12.10 -10.56
N VAL A 198 -3.17 -11.16 -11.51
CA VAL A 198 -3.82 -11.29 -12.81
C VAL A 198 -2.96 -12.18 -13.73
N THR A 199 -3.51 -13.33 -14.10
CA THR A 199 -2.85 -14.28 -15.01
C THR A 199 -2.47 -13.60 -16.33
N ASN A 200 -1.22 -13.79 -16.76
CA ASN A 200 -0.64 -13.22 -17.99
C ASN A 200 -0.56 -11.69 -18.05
N ALA A 201 -0.69 -10.99 -16.92
CA ALA A 201 -0.46 -9.55 -16.84
C ALA A 201 0.95 -9.23 -16.31
N SER A 202 1.43 -8.02 -16.60
CA SER A 202 2.62 -7.44 -15.98
C SER A 202 2.25 -6.66 -14.71
N PRO A 203 3.16 -6.55 -13.72
CA PRO A 203 2.98 -5.64 -12.60
C PRO A 203 2.73 -4.20 -13.06
N SER A 204 1.79 -3.52 -12.40
CA SER A 204 1.33 -2.17 -12.77
C SER A 204 2.07 -1.07 -12.01
N THR A 205 2.15 0.14 -12.58
CA THR A 205 2.61 1.36 -11.89
C THR A 205 1.76 2.54 -12.34
N GLY A 206 1.58 3.53 -11.47
CA GLY A 206 0.81 4.72 -11.82
C GLY A 206 0.57 5.67 -10.66
N PRO A 207 -0.09 6.81 -10.93
CA PRO A 207 -0.54 7.70 -9.86
C PRO A 207 -1.72 7.06 -9.12
N LEU A 208 -1.75 7.18 -7.79
CA LEU A 208 -2.94 6.89 -6.99
C LEU A 208 -3.90 8.08 -6.99
N GLY A 209 -3.37 9.30 -6.99
CA GLY A 209 -4.15 10.53 -6.95
C GLY A 209 -3.49 11.62 -6.11
N GLN A 210 -4.24 12.67 -5.82
CA GLN A 210 -3.88 13.67 -4.84
C GLN A 210 -4.14 13.14 -3.44
N PHE A 211 -3.42 13.63 -2.43
CA PHE A 211 -3.70 13.30 -1.05
C PHE A 211 -3.67 14.52 -0.15
N ALA A 212 -4.40 14.43 0.96
CA ALA A 212 -4.33 15.37 2.06
C ALA A 212 -4.47 14.64 3.40
N VAL A 213 -3.63 15.01 4.37
CA VAL A 213 -3.70 14.54 5.75
C VAL A 213 -3.21 15.65 6.69
N LEU A 214 -3.78 15.74 7.89
CA LEU A 214 -3.29 16.67 8.90
C LEU A 214 -1.85 16.31 9.29
N THR A 215 -0.99 17.31 9.47
CA THR A 215 0.40 17.06 9.89
C THR A 215 0.48 16.44 11.27
N CYS A 216 -0.48 16.74 12.14
CA CYS A 216 -0.63 16.14 13.46
C CYS A 216 -1.01 14.64 13.41
N ALA A 217 -1.53 14.19 12.28
CA ALA A 217 -1.94 12.81 12.04
C ALA A 217 -0.88 12.02 11.26
N ALA A 218 -0.02 12.74 10.53
CA ALA A 218 1.15 12.18 9.85
C ALA A 218 2.29 11.83 10.83
N ILE A 219 2.25 12.33 12.07
CA ILE A 219 2.96 11.74 13.20
C ILE A 219 1.94 10.98 14.05
N GLN A 220 2.03 9.67 13.94
CA GLN A 220 1.76 8.75 15.04
C GLN A 220 2.80 7.67 14.88
#